data_AF-A0A8J2UI87-F1
#
_entry.id   AF-A0A8J2UI87-F1
#
_cell.length_a   1.000
_cell.length_b   1.000
_cell.length_c   1.000
_cell.angle_alpha   90.00
_cell.angle_beta   90.00
_cell.angle_gamma   90.00
#
_symmetry.space_group_name_H-M   'P 1'
#
loop_
_entity.id
_entity.type
_entity.pdbx_description
1 polymer ?
#
loop_
_entity_poly.entity_id
_entity_poly.type
_entity_poly.pdbx_seq_one_letter_code
_entity_poly.pdbx_strand_id
1 'polypeptide(L)' 'MQKEIFQRLNRIDHLIRIKGTGTPSELAEKIGMSERSMYEYIRLMKEFGAPVVYSRSRKSYYYLEDGSFTIRFLSE' A
#
# COMPACT_ATOMS: atom_id res chain seq x y z
N MET A 1 4.69 9.89 15.34
CA MET A 1 3.61 10.64 14.68
C MET A 1 3.82 10.90 13.19
N GLN A 2 4.66 11.84 12.70
CA GLN A 2 4.80 12.07 11.24
C GLN A 2 5.68 11.07 10.48
N LYS A 3 6.72 10.49 11.11
CA LYS A 3 7.58 9.47 10.45
C LYS A 3 6.85 8.17 10.11
N GLU A 4 5.77 7.86 10.83
CA GLU A 4 5.04 6.58 10.69
C GLU A 4 4.29 6.46 9.37
N ILE A 5 3.77 7.56 8.80
CA ILE A 5 2.98 7.49 7.56
C ILE A 5 3.84 7.01 6.38
N PHE A 6 5.05 7.53 6.24
CA PHE A 6 5.97 7.15 5.16
C PHE A 6 6.47 5.71 5.34
N GLN A 7 6.76 5.30 6.58
CA GLN A 7 7.15 3.91 6.88
C GLN A 7 6.02 2.93 6.53
N ARG A 8 4.77 3.28 6.87
CA ARG A 8 3.60 2.48 6.54
C ARG A 8 3.38 2.41 5.04
N LEU A 9 3.46 3.54 4.32
CA LEU A 9 3.33 3.55 2.85
C LEU A 9 4.41 2.71 2.16
N ASN A 10 5.67 2.81 2.59
CA ASN A 10 6.76 1.99 2.05
C ASN A 10 6.51 0.49 2.30
N ARG A 11 5.99 0.13 3.49
CA ARG A 11 5.69 -1.26 3.82
C ARG A 11 4.48 -1.79 3.05
N ILE A 12 3.46 -0.95 2.84
CA ILE A 12 2.31 -1.28 1.99
C ILE A 12 2.77 -1.48 0.54
N ASP A 13 3.55 -0.54 -0.02
CA ASP A 13 4.13 -0.68 -1.37
C ASP A 13 4.88 -1.99 -1.54
N HIS A 14 5.78 -2.30 -0.60
CA HIS A 14 6.54 -3.55 -0.65
C HIS A 14 5.64 -4.78 -0.70
N LEU A 15 4.62 -4.83 0.16
CA LEU A 15 3.67 -5.96 0.21
C LEU A 15 2.82 -6.07 -1.07
N ILE A 16 2.43 -4.94 -1.68
CA ILE A 16 1.71 -4.92 -2.95
C ILE A 16 2.59 -5.48 -4.09
N ARG A 17 3.87 -5.07 -4.16
CA ARG A 17 4.80 -5.52 -5.20
C ARG A 17 5.05 -7.02 -5.16
N ILE A 18 5.24 -7.57 -3.97
CA ILE A 18 5.43 -9.02 -3.79
C ILE A 18 4.11 -9.79 -3.77
N LYS A 19 2.96 -9.11 -3.93
CA LYS A 19 1.60 -9.68 -3.87
C LYS A 19 1.35 -10.40 -2.54
N GLY A 20 2.00 -9.95 -1.46
CA GLY A 20 1.98 -10.52 -0.12
C GLY A 20 1.05 -9.80 0.86
N THR A 21 0.09 -8.99 0.37
CA THR A 21 -0.77 -8.21 1.27
C THR A 21 -1.71 -9.07 2.09
N GLY A 22 -2.26 -10.15 1.51
CA GLY A 22 -3.46 -10.78 2.05
C GLY A 22 -4.70 -9.93 1.75
N THR A 23 -5.79 -10.27 2.41
CA THR A 23 -7.02 -9.48 2.46
C THR A 23 -6.76 -8.08 3.04
N PRO A 24 -7.67 -7.10 2.83
CA PRO A 24 -7.51 -5.77 3.42
C PRO A 24 -7.34 -5.77 4.94
N SER A 25 -8.05 -6.68 5.64
CA SER A 25 -7.94 -6.83 7.09
C SER A 25 -6.58 -7.40 7.50
N GLU A 26 -6.08 -8.45 6.84
CA GLU A 26 -4.74 -9.01 7.10
C GLU A 26 -3.63 -8.00 6.79
N LEU A 27 -3.78 -7.19 5.73
CA LEU A 27 -2.85 -6.11 5.42
C LEU A 27 -2.87 -5.05 6.54
N ALA A 28 -4.04 -4.66 7.03
CA ALA A 28 -4.17 -3.72 8.13
C ALA A 28 -3.49 -4.22 9.42
N GLU A 29 -3.69 -5.50 9.75
CA GLU A 29 -3.03 -6.17 10.88
C GLU A 29 -1.51 -6.18 10.73
N LYS A 30 -0.99 -6.58 9.56
CA LYS A 30 0.46 -6.59 9.27
C LYS A 30 1.10 -5.21 9.49
N ILE A 31 0.38 -4.14 9.15
CA ILE A 31 0.87 -2.77 9.29
C ILE A 31 0.60 -2.19 10.70
N GLY A 32 -0.26 -2.83 11.49
CA GLY A 32 -0.65 -2.37 12.83
C GLY A 32 -1.64 -1.20 12.79
N MET A 33 -2.66 -1.29 11.94
CA MET A 33 -3.73 -0.28 11.84
C MET A 33 -5.11 -0.93 11.65
N SER A 34 -6.16 -0.12 11.71
CA SER A 34 -7.53 -0.58 11.41
C SER A 34 -7.73 -0.80 9.92
N GLU A 35 -8.67 -1.66 9.56
CA GLU A 35 -9.05 -1.91 8.17
C GLU A 35 -9.56 -0.64 7.48
N ARG A 36 -10.30 0.21 8.21
CA ARG A 36 -10.73 1.52 7.72
C ARG A 36 -9.53 2.39 7.32
N SER A 37 -8.53 2.50 8.18
CA SER A 37 -7.31 3.24 7.85
C SER A 37 -6.58 2.63 6.66
N MET A 38 -6.56 1.30 6.52
CA MET A 38 -5.98 0.66 5.35
C MET A 38 -6.68 1.09 4.05
N TYR A 39 -8.01 1.16 4.03
CA TYR A 39 -8.73 1.67 2.86
C TYR A 39 -8.37 3.12 2.52
N GLU A 40 -8.19 3.98 3.52
CA GLU A 40 -7.73 5.37 3.28
C GLU A 40 -6.31 5.42 2.68
N TYR A 41 -5.39 4.55 3.12
CA TYR A 41 -4.04 4.48 2.54
C TYR A 41 -4.07 3.99 1.08
N ILE A 42 -4.86 2.94 0.79
CA ILE A 42 -5.01 2.44 -0.59
C ILE A 42 -5.66 3.49 -1.47
N ARG A 43 -6.66 4.22 -0.97
CA ARG A 43 -7.29 5.33 -1.66
C ARG A 43 -6.28 6.45 -1.96
N LEU A 44 -5.49 6.84 -0.96
CA LEU A 44 -4.41 7.82 -1.12
C LEU A 44 -3.44 7.38 -2.22
N MET A 45 -2.93 6.14 -2.17
CA MET A 45 -2.01 5.65 -3.21
C MET A 45 -2.62 5.75 -4.62
N LYS A 46 -3.90 5.41 -4.78
CA LYS A 46 -4.63 5.55 -6.05
C LYS A 46 -4.79 6.99 -6.49
N GLU A 47 -5.15 7.90 -5.59
CA GLU A 47 -5.28 9.34 -5.88
C GLU A 47 -3.94 9.95 -6.32
N PHE A 48 -2.82 9.40 -5.86
CA PHE A 48 -1.47 9.77 -6.26
C PHE A 48 -0.93 8.96 -7.47
N GLY A 49 -1.82 8.27 -8.19
CA GLY A 49 -1.51 7.62 -9.47
C GLY A 49 -1.04 6.16 -9.39
N ALA A 50 -1.01 5.55 -8.20
CA ALA A 50 -0.64 4.14 -8.10
C ALA A 50 -1.74 3.23 -8.69
N PRO A 51 -1.44 2.36 -9.67
CA PRO A 51 -2.43 1.50 -10.31
C PRO A 51 -2.70 0.23 -9.47
N VAL A 52 -3.08 0.43 -8.20
CA VAL A 52 -3.38 -0.65 -7.23
C VAL A 52 -4.76 -1.23 -7.47
N VAL A 53 -4.83 -2.55 -7.56
CA VAL A 53 -6.09 -3.30 -7.64
C VAL A 53 -6.10 -4.45 -6.65
N TYR A 54 -7.28 -4.79 -6.12
CA TYR A 54 -7.45 -5.96 -5.25
C TYR A 54 -7.98 -7.16 -6.06
N SER A 55 -7.30 -8.29 -5.97
CA SER A 55 -7.80 -9.57 -6.48
C SER A 55 -8.40 -10.40 -5.35
N ARG A 56 -9.69 -10.73 -5.47
CA ARG A 56 -10.38 -11.65 -4.55
C ARG A 56 -9.83 -13.08 -4.65
N SER A 57 -9.49 -13.54 -5.85
CA SER A 57 -8.95 -14.89 -6.06
C SER A 57 -7.55 -15.04 -5.49
N ARG A 58 -6.69 -14.03 -5.63
CA ARG A 58 -5.34 -14.01 -5.04
C ARG A 58 -5.32 -13.61 -3.58
N LYS A 59 -6.43 -13.05 -3.06
CA LYS A 59 -6.51 -12.37 -1.77
C LYS A 59 -5.35 -11.41 -1.58
N SER A 60 -5.15 -10.52 -2.55
CA SER A 60 -3.99 -9.64 -2.53
C SER A 60 -4.19 -8.40 -3.38
N TYR A 61 -3.65 -7.28 -2.90
CA TYR A 61 -3.42 -6.08 -3.70
C TYR A 61 -2.18 -6.25 -4.56
N TYR A 62 -2.24 -5.74 -5.78
CA TYR A 62 -1.13 -5.75 -6.74
C TYR A 62 -1.19 -4.53 -7.65
N TYR A 63 -0.06 -4.16 -8.24
CA TYR A 63 0.01 -3.13 -9.29
C TYR A 63 -0.32 -3.75 -10.66
N LEU A 64 -1.05 -3.00 -11.49
CA LEU A 64 -1.34 -3.40 -12.87
C LEU A 64 -0.11 -3.34 -13.78
N GLU A 65 0.91 -2.58 -13.39
CA GLU A 65 2.18 -2.44 -14.10
C GLU A 65 3.35 -2.57 -13.12
N ASP A 66 4.54 -2.89 -13.65
CA ASP A 66 5.74 -2.99 -12.85
C ASP A 66 6.18 -1.61 -12.38
N GLY A 67 6.32 -1.44 -11.06
CA GLY A 67 6.69 -0.17 -10.47
C GLY A 67 6.79 -0.22 -8.95
N SER A 68 7.05 0.95 -8.38
CA SER A 68 7.04 1.17 -6.93
C SER A 68 6.44 2.53 -6.61
N PHE A 69 5.57 2.58 -5.61
CA PHE A 69 5.06 3.82 -5.06
C PHE A 69 6.07 4.37 -4.05
N THR A 70 6.57 5.57 -4.28
CA THR A 70 7.61 6.14 -3.43
C THR A 70 7.42 7.64 -3.25
N ILE A 71 7.50 8.11 -2.01
CA ILE A 71 7.53 9.53 -1.66
C ILE A 71 8.94 9.88 -1.18
N ARG A 72 9.64 10.76 -1.92
CA ARG A 72 10.98 11.26 -1.57
C ARG A 72 11.12 12.72 -1.98
N PHE A 73 11.92 13.46 -1.24
CA PHE A 73 12.49 14.72 -1.71
C PHE A 73 13.72 14.40 -2.57
N LEU A 74 13.79 15.00 -3.76
CA LEU A 74 14.94 14.90 -4.65
C LEU A 74 15.59 16.28 -4.69
N SER A 75 16.84 16.38 -4.27
CA SER A 75 17.68 17.56 -4.48
C SER A 75 18.49 17.36 -5.75
N GLU A 76 18.56 18.41 -6.57
CA GLU A 76 19.45 18.50 -7.72
C GLU A 76 20.91 18.70 -7.30
#